data_AF-A0A7R9ZBD4-F1
#
_entry.id   AF-A0A7R9ZBD4-F1
#
_cell.length_a   1.000
_cell.length_b   1.000
_cell.length_c   1.000
_cell.angle_alpha   90.00
_cell.angle_beta   90.00
_cell.angle_gamma   90.00
#
_symmetry.space_group_name_H-M   'P 1'
#
loop_
_entity.id
_entity.type
_entity.pdbx_description
1 polymer ?
#
loop_
_entity_poly.entity_id
_entity_poly.type
_entity_poly.pdbx_seq_one_letter_code
_entity_poly.pdbx_strand_id
1 'polypeptide(L)'
;GILRDQENSINADDDFEDDKVWGDRVEAVGLVPPADVAWLWHCHRLAPRRYVDYIKMCCSVDGKEVFQEKVMKTLEADPPFALQHCTHTMDGLVVVPSTSAVFAAATNARILWETMYPNDPFFFSAEEEGTCRTCSKEEESSEKMGVLFGFDLIASTERQRAFLWQVSGPRFDDDCFLRDGVTNYGRFLRLRASPHGRSQIIVPTYQIDLMWHTHILANIGNYESDCKRIMGHTLHHDDSLTDRSEGSSLDNAFRATKKLWLEKYGSEYCVEGGMYRGEPPLKYFAKDFFGGRGAHSLTPTGPYQDLIGKVGASSTNPGAAKESSQTTTIENRPDGSTVTTVWTTNPDGSTTVTTNTKTPDGHSSTTVDNSNTQTRWLKMTERTPDGYAAFMQAQTKSTVRGYNANPRKEGYVFGRGDWGVGYYHVSTKDGNAILCKRLLVARRKKRSQVD
;
A
#
# COMPACT_ATOMS: atom_id res chain seq x y z
N GLY A 1 -5.16 -17.49 -12.84
CA GLY A 1 -5.75 -18.57 -13.65
C GLY A 1 -5.11 -18.56 -15.00
N ILE A 2 -5.62 -17.71 -15.89
CA ILE A 2 -5.29 -17.67 -17.33
C ILE A 2 -3.79 -17.79 -17.67
N LEU A 3 -2.93 -17.03 -16.99
CA LEU A 3 -1.50 -16.99 -17.29
C LEU A 3 -0.71 -18.15 -16.68
N ARG A 4 -1.23 -18.74 -15.59
CA ARG A 4 -0.64 -19.92 -14.94
C ARG A 4 -0.75 -21.14 -15.86
N ASP A 5 -1.82 -21.22 -16.66
CA ASP A 5 -2.04 -22.33 -17.59
C ASP A 5 -1.26 -22.16 -18.91
N GLN A 6 -1.00 -20.92 -19.35
CA GLN A 6 -0.10 -20.67 -20.48
C GLN A 6 1.36 -21.08 -20.18
N GLU A 7 1.87 -20.84 -18.96
CA GLU A 7 3.20 -21.34 -18.59
C GLU A 7 3.22 -22.87 -18.41
N ASN A 8 2.12 -23.49 -17.96
CA ASN A 8 2.04 -24.94 -17.84
C ASN A 8 1.93 -25.65 -19.20
N SER A 9 1.26 -25.06 -20.21
CA SER A 9 1.20 -25.66 -21.55
C SER A 9 2.54 -25.64 -22.28
N ILE A 10 3.40 -24.67 -21.96
CA ILE A 10 4.76 -24.58 -22.54
C ILE A 10 5.70 -25.66 -21.97
N ASN A 11 5.45 -26.14 -20.75
CA ASN A 11 6.30 -27.14 -20.08
C ASN A 11 5.78 -28.58 -20.20
N ALA A 12 4.67 -28.81 -20.92
CA ALA A 12 4.02 -30.11 -21.00
C ALA A 12 4.44 -30.97 -22.21
N ASP A 13 5.18 -30.40 -23.16
CA ASP A 13 5.62 -31.08 -24.39
C ASP A 13 7.15 -31.15 -24.50
N ASP A 14 7.79 -31.95 -23.63
CA ASP A 14 9.18 -32.38 -23.81
C ASP A 14 9.20 -33.91 -23.87
N ASP A 15 8.99 -34.47 -25.07
CA ASP A 15 9.35 -35.87 -25.40
C ASP A 15 9.38 -36.15 -26.92
N PHE A 16 9.84 -35.21 -27.75
CA PHE A 16 10.19 -35.52 -29.14
C PHE A 16 11.48 -34.82 -29.57
N GLU A 17 12.54 -35.62 -29.74
CA GLU A 17 13.77 -35.24 -30.43
C GLU A 17 13.45 -34.90 -31.89
N ASP A 18 13.53 -33.62 -32.27
CA ASP A 18 14.01 -33.25 -33.61
C ASP A 18 14.59 -31.83 -33.64
N ASP A 19 15.92 -31.77 -33.74
CA ASP A 19 16.72 -30.56 -33.98
C ASP A 19 16.51 -30.07 -35.42
N LYS A 20 15.46 -29.28 -35.66
CA LYS A 20 15.40 -28.17 -36.62
C LYS A 20 13.96 -27.67 -36.75
N VAL A 21 13.81 -26.34 -36.72
CA VAL A 21 12.56 -25.57 -36.93
C VAL A 21 11.73 -25.32 -35.66
N TRP A 22 12.30 -24.63 -34.67
CA TRP A 22 11.54 -23.85 -33.67
C TRP A 22 12.24 -22.53 -33.33
N GLY A 23 12.60 -21.79 -34.40
CA GLY A 23 13.18 -20.45 -34.29
C GLY A 23 12.15 -19.33 -34.09
N ASP A 24 10.86 -19.61 -34.26
CA ASP A 24 9.80 -18.64 -34.10
C ASP A 24 9.11 -18.87 -32.75
N ARG A 25 9.50 -18.05 -31.78
CA ARG A 25 8.90 -17.96 -30.46
C ARG A 25 7.38 -17.84 -30.63
N VAL A 26 6.62 -18.66 -29.91
CA VAL A 26 5.27 -18.28 -29.50
C VAL A 26 5.44 -17.01 -28.67
N GLU A 27 5.30 -15.84 -29.30
CA GLU A 27 5.17 -14.58 -28.58
C GLU A 27 4.03 -14.78 -27.59
N ALA A 28 4.30 -14.63 -26.29
CA ALA A 28 3.27 -14.65 -25.27
C ALA A 28 2.24 -13.59 -25.64
N VAL A 29 1.12 -14.00 -26.24
CA VAL A 29 0.08 -13.09 -26.69
C VAL A 29 -0.45 -12.39 -25.44
N GLY A 30 -0.16 -11.09 -25.31
CA GLY A 30 -0.58 -10.29 -24.16
C GLY A 30 -2.08 -10.43 -23.88
N LEU A 31 -2.51 -10.21 -22.64
CA LEU A 31 -3.92 -10.18 -22.29
C LEU A 31 -4.36 -8.73 -22.11
N VAL A 32 -5.36 -8.29 -22.88
CA VAL A 32 -5.99 -6.97 -22.69
C VAL A 32 -7.24 -7.15 -21.82
N PRO A 33 -7.31 -6.59 -20.60
CA PRO A 33 -8.46 -6.75 -19.71
C PRO A 33 -9.66 -5.85 -20.10
N PRO A 34 -10.89 -6.10 -19.60
CA PRO A 34 -11.97 -5.13 -19.64
C PRO A 34 -11.65 -3.92 -18.75
N ALA A 35 -12.34 -2.79 -18.96
CA ALA A 35 -12.01 -1.49 -18.36
C ALA A 35 -11.98 -1.48 -16.82
N ASP A 36 -12.91 -2.18 -16.17
CA ASP A 36 -13.01 -2.33 -14.72
C ASP A 36 -11.82 -3.11 -14.13
N VAL A 37 -11.46 -4.24 -14.75
CA VAL A 37 -10.29 -5.03 -14.37
C VAL A 37 -9.00 -4.27 -14.65
N ALA A 38 -8.94 -3.54 -15.77
CA ALA A 38 -7.80 -2.67 -16.10
C ALA A 38 -7.55 -1.62 -15.02
N TRP A 39 -8.61 -1.00 -14.51
CA TRP A 39 -8.54 0.01 -13.46
C TRP A 39 -8.05 -0.56 -12.11
N LEU A 40 -8.61 -1.70 -11.71
CA LEU A 40 -8.17 -2.41 -10.50
C LEU A 40 -6.70 -2.84 -10.63
N TRP A 41 -6.31 -3.37 -11.78
CA TRP A 41 -4.94 -3.79 -12.02
C TRP A 41 -3.97 -2.60 -12.03
N HIS A 42 -4.35 -1.48 -12.64
CA HIS A 42 -3.60 -0.21 -12.60
C HIS A 42 -3.32 0.22 -11.16
N CYS A 43 -4.35 0.27 -10.31
CA CYS A 43 -4.21 0.68 -8.91
C CYS A 43 -3.29 -0.26 -8.11
N HIS A 44 -3.39 -1.58 -8.34
CA HIS A 44 -2.52 -2.53 -7.66
C HIS A 44 -1.04 -2.36 -8.09
N ARG A 45 -0.78 -2.14 -9.38
CA ARG A 45 0.58 -1.95 -9.91
C ARG A 45 1.24 -0.66 -9.42
N LEU A 46 0.46 0.37 -9.09
CA LEU A 46 0.96 1.57 -8.40
C LEU A 46 1.54 1.27 -7.01
N ALA A 47 1.30 0.08 -6.44
CA ALA A 47 2.01 -0.42 -5.27
C ALA A 47 2.97 -1.56 -5.67
N PRO A 48 4.08 -1.27 -6.38
CA PRO A 48 4.85 -2.28 -7.13
C PRO A 48 5.34 -3.45 -6.27
N ARG A 49 5.75 -3.19 -5.01
CA ARG A 49 6.18 -4.27 -4.12
C ARG A 49 5.03 -5.19 -3.71
N ARG A 50 3.87 -4.62 -3.36
CA ARG A 50 2.66 -5.38 -2.99
C ARG A 50 2.17 -6.21 -4.16
N TYR A 51 2.18 -5.61 -5.35
CA TYR A 51 1.85 -6.30 -6.58
C TYR A 51 2.75 -7.50 -6.85
N VAL A 52 4.07 -7.32 -6.77
CA VAL A 52 5.00 -8.43 -7.01
C VAL A 52 4.84 -9.53 -5.96
N ASP A 53 4.71 -9.16 -4.68
CA ASP A 53 4.51 -10.14 -3.62
C ASP A 53 3.20 -10.95 -3.83
N TYR A 54 2.13 -10.29 -4.29
CA TYR A 54 0.88 -10.95 -4.67
C TYR A 54 1.04 -11.89 -5.87
N ILE A 55 1.71 -11.45 -6.94
CA ILE A 55 1.96 -12.30 -8.12
C ILE A 55 2.80 -13.52 -7.75
N LYS A 56 3.86 -13.36 -6.95
CA LYS A 56 4.67 -14.48 -6.45
C LYS A 56 3.84 -15.48 -5.67
N MET A 57 2.94 -15.00 -4.81
CA MET A 57 2.00 -15.86 -4.08
C MET A 57 1.08 -16.63 -5.05
N CYS A 58 0.48 -15.96 -6.04
CA CYS A 58 -0.44 -16.58 -7.00
C CYS A 58 0.22 -17.58 -7.96
N CYS A 59 1.49 -17.36 -8.31
CA CYS A 59 2.25 -18.19 -9.25
C CYS A 59 3.14 -19.24 -8.57
N SER A 60 3.15 -19.33 -7.24
CA SER A 60 3.87 -20.40 -6.53
C SER A 60 3.14 -21.73 -6.71
N VAL A 61 3.77 -22.70 -7.39
CA VAL A 61 3.27 -24.08 -7.53
C VAL A 61 3.94 -24.96 -6.47
N ASP A 62 3.15 -25.71 -5.70
CA ASP A 62 3.61 -26.78 -4.79
C ASP A 62 4.76 -26.44 -3.82
N GLY A 63 4.85 -25.20 -3.36
CA GLY A 63 5.83 -24.77 -2.35
C GLY A 63 7.28 -24.75 -2.83
N LYS A 64 7.53 -24.87 -4.14
CA LYS A 64 8.85 -24.63 -4.75
C LYS A 64 8.86 -23.25 -5.41
N GLU A 65 9.84 -22.42 -5.08
CA GLU A 65 10.05 -21.15 -5.76
C GLU A 65 10.38 -21.42 -7.23
N VAL A 66 9.45 -21.12 -8.14
CA VAL A 66 9.65 -21.22 -9.60
C VAL A 66 10.40 -19.98 -10.15
N PHE A 67 10.72 -19.00 -9.29
CA PHE A 67 11.27 -17.72 -9.70
C PHE A 67 12.76 -17.60 -9.35
N GLN A 68 13.62 -17.55 -10.37
CA GLN A 68 15.02 -17.19 -10.17
C GLN A 68 15.12 -15.78 -9.57
N GLU A 69 15.84 -15.67 -8.45
CA GLU A 69 15.97 -14.53 -7.54
C GLU A 69 16.40 -13.18 -8.16
N LYS A 70 16.89 -13.19 -9.41
CA LYS A 70 17.58 -12.04 -10.01
C LYS A 70 16.70 -11.04 -10.76
N VAL A 71 15.46 -11.39 -11.12
CA VAL A 71 14.55 -10.49 -11.83
C VAL A 71 13.17 -10.54 -11.19
N MET A 72 12.60 -9.36 -10.89
CA MET A 72 11.19 -9.26 -10.50
C MET A 72 10.33 -9.66 -11.71
N LYS A 73 9.97 -10.94 -11.81
CA LYS A 73 8.96 -11.38 -12.78
C LYS A 73 7.60 -10.86 -12.31
N THR A 74 7.14 -9.82 -12.97
CA THR A 74 5.80 -9.23 -12.86
C THR A 74 4.97 -9.66 -14.05
N LEU A 75 3.66 -9.71 -13.87
CA LEU A 75 2.78 -9.62 -15.02
C LEU A 75 2.72 -8.14 -15.42
N GLU A 76 3.36 -7.82 -16.54
CA GLU A 76 3.32 -6.47 -17.10
C GLU A 76 2.08 -6.31 -17.97
N ALA A 77 1.54 -5.10 -18.00
CA ALA A 77 0.54 -4.74 -19.00
C ALA A 77 1.26 -4.50 -20.33
N ASP A 78 0.95 -5.29 -21.36
CA ASP A 78 1.50 -5.14 -22.69
C ASP A 78 0.40 -5.18 -23.78
N PRO A 79 0.14 -4.07 -24.49
CA PRO A 79 0.73 -2.75 -24.24
C PRO A 79 0.24 -2.16 -22.90
N PRO A 80 1.07 -1.33 -22.23
CA PRO A 80 0.67 -0.71 -20.98
C PRO A 80 -0.55 0.18 -21.23
N PHE A 81 -1.48 0.17 -20.27
CA PHE A 81 -2.72 0.97 -20.30
C PHE A 81 -3.80 0.53 -21.32
N ALA A 82 -3.60 -0.56 -22.07
CA ALA A 82 -4.66 -1.07 -22.93
C ALA A 82 -5.81 -1.70 -22.13
N LEU A 83 -7.03 -1.46 -22.62
CA LEU A 83 -8.26 -2.01 -22.08
C LEU A 83 -9.29 -2.25 -23.18
N GLN A 84 -10.27 -3.10 -22.89
CA GLN A 84 -11.42 -3.35 -23.75
C GLN A 84 -12.67 -2.65 -23.19
N HIS A 85 -13.52 -2.16 -24.09
CA HIS A 85 -14.86 -1.68 -23.75
C HIS A 85 -15.88 -2.27 -24.73
N CYS A 86 -17.10 -2.51 -24.28
CA CYS A 86 -18.19 -2.91 -25.17
C CYS A 86 -18.72 -1.66 -25.91
N THR A 87 -18.58 -1.60 -27.23
CA THR A 87 -19.29 -0.60 -28.04
C THR A 87 -20.70 -1.13 -28.32
N HIS A 88 -21.73 -0.48 -27.78
CA HIS A 88 -23.09 -0.67 -28.29
C HIS A 88 -23.19 -0.02 -29.68
N THR A 89 -22.86 -0.77 -30.73
CA THR A 89 -23.36 -0.49 -32.07
C THR A 89 -24.32 -1.61 -32.45
N MET A 90 -25.58 -1.24 -32.72
CA MET A 90 -26.37 -2.03 -33.66
C MET A 90 -25.52 -2.10 -34.94
N ASP A 91 -25.28 -3.30 -35.45
CA ASP A 91 -24.41 -3.60 -36.60
C ASP A 91 -22.91 -3.63 -36.31
N GLY A 92 -22.45 -4.72 -35.71
CA GLY A 92 -21.09 -5.22 -35.96
C GLY A 92 -19.96 -4.50 -35.21
N LEU A 93 -19.08 -5.32 -34.64
CA LEU A 93 -17.91 -4.92 -33.90
C LEU A 93 -16.91 -4.22 -34.84
N VAL A 94 -16.72 -2.90 -34.73
CA VAL A 94 -15.51 -2.25 -35.27
C VAL A 94 -14.60 -1.92 -34.09
N VAL A 95 -13.83 -2.91 -33.67
CA VAL A 95 -12.56 -2.61 -33.01
C VAL A 95 -11.68 -2.02 -34.11
N VAL A 96 -11.25 -0.76 -33.98
CA VAL A 96 -10.12 -0.25 -34.76
C VAL A 96 -8.90 -0.35 -33.83
N PRO A 97 -8.11 -1.43 -33.89
CA PRO A 97 -6.87 -1.49 -33.16
C PRO A 97 -5.80 -0.80 -34.01
N SER A 98 -4.96 0.00 -33.36
CA SER A 98 -3.81 0.64 -34.00
C SER A 98 -2.73 -0.36 -34.47
N THR A 99 -2.84 -1.66 -34.13
CA THR A 99 -2.04 -2.78 -34.68
C THR A 99 -2.78 -4.13 -34.55
N SER A 100 -2.47 -5.11 -35.41
CA SER A 100 -3.07 -6.47 -35.39
C SER A 100 -2.85 -7.25 -34.07
N ALA A 101 -1.78 -6.95 -33.34
CA ALA A 101 -1.39 -7.68 -32.12
C ALA A 101 -2.33 -7.39 -30.92
N VAL A 102 -2.69 -6.13 -30.71
CA VAL A 102 -3.60 -5.73 -29.61
C VAL A 102 -4.99 -6.35 -29.79
N PHE A 103 -5.43 -6.53 -31.03
CA PHE A 103 -6.70 -7.21 -31.35
C PHE A 103 -6.68 -8.69 -30.98
N ALA A 104 -5.59 -9.39 -31.33
CA ALA A 104 -5.40 -10.79 -31.01
C ALA A 104 -5.36 -10.99 -29.48
N ALA A 105 -4.61 -10.13 -28.78
CA ALA A 105 -4.51 -10.08 -27.33
C ALA A 105 -5.87 -9.89 -26.63
N ALA A 106 -6.66 -8.94 -27.12
CA ALA A 106 -8.01 -8.69 -26.62
C ALA A 106 -8.95 -9.89 -26.85
N THR A 107 -8.90 -10.49 -28.04
CA THR A 107 -9.73 -11.65 -28.39
C THR A 107 -9.39 -12.88 -27.56
N ASN A 108 -8.09 -13.15 -27.39
CA ASN A 108 -7.59 -14.24 -26.57
C ASN A 108 -8.05 -14.10 -25.11
N ALA A 109 -7.96 -12.89 -24.55
CA ALA A 109 -8.42 -12.63 -23.18
C ALA A 109 -9.91 -12.94 -22.98
N ARG A 110 -10.77 -12.61 -23.96
CA ARG A 110 -12.21 -12.94 -23.90
C ARG A 110 -12.45 -14.45 -23.93
N ILE A 111 -11.84 -15.15 -24.89
CA ILE A 111 -12.00 -16.60 -25.03
C ILE A 111 -11.55 -17.33 -23.77
N LEU A 112 -10.40 -16.95 -23.22
CA LEU A 112 -9.86 -17.55 -22.00
C LEU A 112 -10.76 -17.28 -20.79
N TRP A 113 -11.29 -16.06 -20.68
CA TRP A 113 -12.23 -15.72 -19.62
C TRP A 113 -13.53 -16.53 -19.72
N GLU A 114 -14.17 -16.59 -20.89
CA GLU A 114 -15.38 -17.40 -21.11
C GLU A 114 -15.15 -18.88 -20.82
N THR A 115 -13.94 -19.38 -21.11
CA THR A 115 -13.56 -20.77 -20.83
C THR A 115 -13.41 -21.02 -19.33
N MET A 116 -12.76 -20.11 -18.58
CA MET A 116 -12.46 -20.30 -17.15
C MET A 116 -13.60 -19.86 -16.22
N TYR A 117 -14.38 -18.88 -16.64
CA TYR A 117 -15.42 -18.22 -15.87
C TYR A 117 -16.72 -18.12 -16.69
N PRO A 118 -17.31 -19.26 -17.11
CA PRO A 118 -18.44 -19.28 -18.06
C PRO A 118 -19.72 -18.60 -17.53
N ASN A 119 -19.82 -18.39 -16.22
CA ASN A 119 -20.95 -17.72 -15.58
C ASN A 119 -20.71 -16.23 -15.31
N ASP A 120 -19.48 -15.74 -15.47
CA ASP A 120 -19.11 -14.36 -15.23
C ASP A 120 -18.91 -13.65 -16.57
N PRO A 121 -19.76 -12.67 -16.93
CA PRO A 121 -19.62 -11.98 -18.21
C PRO A 121 -18.31 -11.18 -18.24
N PHE A 122 -17.63 -11.18 -19.39
CA PHE A 122 -16.39 -10.39 -19.58
C PHE A 122 -16.65 -8.88 -19.54
N PHE A 123 -17.82 -8.44 -20.00
CA PHE A 123 -18.29 -7.06 -19.92
C PHE A 123 -19.56 -7.01 -19.07
N PHE A 124 -19.64 -6.07 -18.13
CA PHE A 124 -20.89 -5.81 -17.42
C PHE A 124 -21.94 -5.23 -18.37
N SER A 125 -23.18 -5.69 -18.25
CA SER A 125 -24.29 -5.06 -18.96
C SER A 125 -24.72 -3.78 -18.23
N ALA A 126 -25.19 -2.78 -18.98
CA ALA A 126 -25.71 -1.53 -18.41
C ALA A 126 -26.86 -1.76 -17.40
N GLU A 127 -27.56 -2.88 -17.52
CA GLU A 127 -28.69 -3.29 -16.67
C GLU A 127 -28.23 -3.96 -15.35
N GLU A 128 -27.02 -4.51 -15.32
CA GLU A 128 -26.40 -5.15 -14.14
C GLU A 128 -25.58 -4.15 -13.28
N GLU A 129 -25.38 -2.91 -13.74
CA GLU A 129 -24.61 -1.87 -13.03
C GLU A 129 -25.25 -1.34 -11.73
N GLY A 130 -26.36 -1.92 -11.28
CA GLY A 130 -27.08 -1.55 -10.06
C GLY A 130 -27.22 -2.69 -9.03
N THR A 131 -26.84 -3.91 -9.37
CA THR A 131 -27.01 -5.09 -8.51
C THR A 131 -25.73 -5.91 -8.53
N CYS A 132 -24.89 -5.74 -7.50
CA CYS A 132 -23.75 -6.63 -7.34
C CYS A 132 -24.27 -8.06 -7.07
N ARG A 133 -24.05 -8.98 -8.03
CA ARG A 133 -24.51 -10.38 -7.95
C ARG A 133 -23.93 -11.13 -6.75
N THR A 134 -22.80 -10.68 -6.21
CA THR A 134 -22.09 -11.30 -5.10
C THR A 134 -22.44 -10.73 -3.72
N CYS A 135 -23.28 -9.69 -3.64
CA CYS A 135 -23.78 -9.18 -2.36
C CYS A 135 -25.17 -9.70 -2.00
N SER A 136 -25.74 -10.59 -2.83
CA SER A 136 -26.85 -11.45 -2.42
C SER A 136 -26.36 -12.55 -1.49
N LYS A 137 -26.52 -12.28 -0.18
CA LYS A 137 -26.78 -13.23 0.93
C LYS A 137 -26.01 -14.56 0.91
N GLU A 138 -25.18 -14.71 1.95
CA GLU A 138 -24.52 -15.94 2.42
C GLU A 138 -23.12 -16.23 1.82
N GLU A 139 -22.07 -15.69 2.44
CA GLU A 139 -21.20 -16.48 3.32
C GLU A 139 -20.14 -15.60 4.01
N GLU A 140 -20.12 -15.73 5.33
CA GLU A 140 -19.26 -15.04 6.28
C GLU A 140 -17.85 -15.66 6.26
N SER A 141 -17.11 -15.50 5.15
CA SER A 141 -15.66 -15.70 5.14
C SER A 141 -14.99 -14.33 5.32
N SER A 142 -14.44 -14.11 6.52
CA SER A 142 -13.81 -12.86 6.97
C SER A 142 -12.46 -12.55 6.27
N GLU A 143 -12.26 -12.94 5.02
CA GLU A 143 -11.26 -12.30 4.16
C GLU A 143 -11.85 -10.95 3.75
N LYS A 144 -11.15 -9.85 4.08
CA LYS A 144 -11.60 -8.51 3.71
C LYS A 144 -11.69 -8.44 2.18
N MET A 145 -12.90 -8.55 1.64
CA MET A 145 -13.17 -8.39 0.22
C MET A 145 -12.47 -7.11 -0.28
N GLY A 146 -11.66 -7.22 -1.33
CA GLY A 146 -10.88 -6.11 -1.89
C GLY A 146 -9.47 -5.90 -1.32
N VAL A 147 -8.98 -6.75 -0.39
CA VAL A 147 -7.58 -6.69 0.09
C VAL A 147 -6.72 -7.77 -0.57
N LEU A 148 -5.74 -7.35 -1.38
CA LEU A 148 -4.78 -8.25 -2.04
C LEU A 148 -3.43 -8.20 -1.33
N PHE A 149 -3.01 -9.28 -0.68
CA PHE A 149 -1.72 -9.36 0.04
C PHE A 149 -1.46 -8.18 1.01
N GLY A 150 -2.51 -7.77 1.73
CA GLY A 150 -2.45 -6.63 2.66
C GLY A 150 -2.51 -5.25 2.00
N PHE A 151 -2.77 -5.17 0.70
CA PHE A 151 -3.05 -3.94 -0.03
C PHE A 151 -4.56 -3.76 -0.22
N ASP A 152 -5.11 -2.70 0.36
CA ASP A 152 -6.53 -2.34 0.20
C ASP A 152 -6.76 -1.72 -1.17
N LEU A 153 -7.22 -2.56 -2.11
CA LEU A 153 -7.36 -2.17 -3.50
C LEU A 153 -8.54 -1.20 -3.69
N ILE A 154 -9.63 -1.39 -2.95
CA ILE A 154 -10.80 -0.52 -3.00
C ILE A 154 -10.40 0.90 -2.56
N ALA A 155 -9.77 1.02 -1.39
CA ALA A 155 -9.33 2.32 -0.90
C ALA A 155 -8.32 3.00 -1.85
N SER A 156 -7.46 2.21 -2.51
CA SER A 156 -6.57 2.74 -3.55
C SER A 156 -7.35 3.26 -4.76
N THR A 157 -8.32 2.51 -5.29
CA THR A 157 -9.15 2.98 -6.41
C THR A 157 -9.89 4.27 -6.12
N GLU A 158 -10.38 4.46 -4.89
CA GLU A 158 -11.08 5.67 -4.47
C GLU A 158 -10.19 6.91 -4.42
N ARG A 159 -8.91 6.74 -4.07
CA ARG A 159 -7.91 7.82 -4.10
C ARG A 159 -7.44 8.10 -5.52
N GLN A 160 -7.15 7.05 -6.28
CA GLN A 160 -6.59 7.16 -7.63
C GLN A 160 -7.60 7.69 -8.66
N ARG A 161 -8.92 7.52 -8.47
CA ARG A 161 -9.91 8.16 -9.36
C ARG A 161 -9.84 9.69 -9.32
N ALA A 162 -9.46 10.27 -8.17
CA ALA A 162 -9.30 11.72 -8.04
C ALA A 162 -8.01 12.20 -8.70
N PHE A 163 -6.98 11.36 -8.80
CA PHE A 163 -5.75 11.67 -9.53
C PHE A 163 -6.04 11.93 -11.02
N LEU A 164 -6.89 11.13 -11.67
CA LEU A 164 -7.26 11.33 -13.09
C LEU A 164 -7.85 12.72 -13.35
N TRP A 165 -8.62 13.27 -12.43
CA TRP A 165 -9.10 14.65 -12.50
C TRP A 165 -7.95 15.67 -12.48
N GLN A 166 -6.92 15.43 -11.68
CA GLN A 166 -5.78 16.34 -11.54
C GLN A 166 -4.94 16.41 -12.82
N VAL A 167 -4.85 15.29 -13.57
CA VAL A 167 -4.00 15.15 -14.76
C VAL A 167 -4.77 15.14 -16.09
N SER A 168 -6.08 15.37 -16.09
CA SER A 168 -6.93 15.42 -17.31
C SER A 168 -7.15 16.83 -17.85
N GLY A 169 -6.36 17.80 -17.40
CA GLY A 169 -6.43 19.17 -17.92
C GLY A 169 -5.72 19.31 -19.27
N PRO A 170 -6.08 20.29 -20.12
CA PRO A 170 -5.47 20.48 -21.45
C PRO A 170 -3.95 20.64 -21.44
N ARG A 171 -3.38 21.07 -20.30
CA ARG A 171 -1.93 21.21 -20.15
C ARG A 171 -1.19 19.89 -20.26
N PHE A 172 -1.84 18.78 -19.90
CA PHE A 172 -1.27 17.43 -19.99
C PHE A 172 -1.30 16.85 -21.42
N ASP A 173 -1.94 17.53 -22.36
CA ASP A 173 -1.87 17.23 -23.80
C ASP A 173 -0.76 18.03 -24.52
N ASP A 174 -0.02 18.89 -23.81
CA ASP A 174 1.09 19.68 -24.38
C ASP A 174 2.42 18.93 -24.27
N ASP A 175 2.95 18.51 -25.41
CA ASP A 175 4.26 17.86 -25.56
C ASP A 175 5.42 18.59 -24.88
N CYS A 176 5.45 19.93 -24.92
CA CYS A 176 6.49 20.70 -24.24
C CYS A 176 6.38 20.54 -22.72
N PHE A 177 5.15 20.64 -22.19
CA PHE A 177 4.88 20.44 -20.78
C PHE A 177 5.23 19.01 -20.33
N LEU A 178 4.97 18.00 -21.16
CA LEU A 178 5.34 16.61 -20.84
C LEU A 178 6.86 16.40 -20.85
N ARG A 179 7.59 16.95 -21.84
CA ARG A 179 9.06 16.90 -21.88
C ARG A 179 9.70 17.59 -20.67
N ASP A 180 9.17 18.75 -20.27
CA ASP A 180 9.60 19.43 -19.06
C ASP A 180 9.31 18.59 -17.82
N GLY A 181 8.16 17.92 -17.79
CA GLY A 181 7.79 16.98 -16.72
C GLY A 181 8.78 15.83 -16.58
N VAL A 182 9.24 15.22 -17.68
CA VAL A 182 10.30 14.18 -17.65
C VAL A 182 11.59 14.73 -17.02
N THR A 183 11.98 15.95 -17.41
CA THR A 183 13.15 16.62 -16.83
C THR A 183 12.98 16.86 -15.33
N ASN A 184 11.81 17.36 -14.93
CA ASN A 184 11.48 17.64 -13.54
C ASN A 184 11.37 16.36 -12.71
N TYR A 185 10.87 15.26 -13.27
CA TYR A 185 10.87 13.95 -12.61
C TYR A 185 12.30 13.44 -12.37
N GLY A 186 13.19 13.56 -13.35
CA GLY A 186 14.61 13.24 -13.15
C GLY A 186 15.28 14.11 -12.08
N ARG A 187 14.91 15.40 -11.97
CA ARG A 187 15.36 16.29 -10.88
C ARG A 187 14.75 15.88 -9.54
N PHE A 188 13.48 15.50 -9.51
CA PHE A 188 12.78 15.02 -8.32
C PHE A 188 13.46 13.79 -7.73
N LEU A 189 13.76 12.78 -8.54
CA LEU A 189 14.48 11.57 -8.08
C LEU A 189 15.86 11.92 -7.49
N ARG A 190 16.62 12.82 -8.13
CA ARG A 190 17.90 13.28 -7.60
C ARG A 190 17.77 14.14 -6.35
N LEU A 191 16.67 14.89 -6.19
CA LEU A 191 16.38 15.63 -4.97
C LEU A 191 16.10 14.65 -3.83
N ARG A 192 15.25 13.64 -4.08
CA ARG A 192 14.95 12.54 -3.15
C ARG A 192 16.21 11.78 -2.73
N ALA A 193 17.11 11.52 -3.68
CA ALA A 193 18.37 10.83 -3.42
C ALA A 193 19.38 11.64 -2.59
N SER A 194 19.18 12.95 -2.41
CA SER A 194 20.12 13.82 -1.68
C SER A 194 20.02 13.64 -0.16
N PRO A 195 21.05 13.99 0.63
CA PRO A 195 20.99 13.88 2.09
C PRO A 195 19.76 14.56 2.72
N HIS A 196 19.47 15.80 2.30
CA HIS A 196 18.28 16.54 2.77
C HIS A 196 16.96 15.95 2.25
N GLY A 197 16.97 15.32 1.08
CA GLY A 197 15.78 14.65 0.53
C GLY A 197 15.46 13.33 1.23
N ARG A 198 16.48 12.63 1.74
CA ARG A 198 16.30 11.38 2.51
C ARG A 198 15.80 11.63 3.94
N SER A 199 16.03 12.81 4.49
CA SER A 199 15.64 13.15 5.87
C SER A 199 14.22 13.69 6.01
N GLN A 200 13.46 13.84 4.91
CA GLN A 200 12.11 14.37 4.96
C GLN A 200 11.22 13.87 3.81
N ILE A 201 9.92 14.15 3.93
CA ILE A 201 8.94 13.88 2.88
C ILE A 201 9.17 14.86 1.73
N ILE A 202 9.29 14.34 0.50
CA ILE A 202 9.41 15.14 -0.72
C ILE A 202 8.14 14.97 -1.55
N VAL A 203 7.46 16.07 -1.82
CA VAL A 203 6.09 16.07 -2.36
C VAL A 203 6.12 16.44 -3.85
N PRO A 204 5.72 15.58 -4.81
CA PRO A 204 5.75 15.92 -6.23
C PRO A 204 4.72 16.99 -6.61
N THR A 205 4.93 17.68 -7.72
CA THR A 205 3.83 18.35 -8.44
C THR A 205 3.01 17.30 -9.20
N TYR A 206 1.78 17.57 -9.63
CA TYR A 206 1.03 16.62 -10.47
C TYR A 206 1.70 16.38 -11.83
N GLN A 207 2.46 17.34 -12.35
CA GLN A 207 3.31 17.11 -13.53
C GLN A 207 4.34 16.00 -13.26
N ILE A 208 5.03 16.07 -12.12
CA ILE A 208 6.03 15.06 -11.72
C ILE A 208 5.35 13.72 -11.40
N ASP A 209 4.21 13.76 -10.71
CA ASP A 209 3.47 12.59 -10.25
C ASP A 209 2.95 11.77 -11.44
N LEU A 210 2.49 12.41 -12.52
CA LEU A 210 2.16 11.72 -13.77
C LEU A 210 3.35 10.95 -14.35
N MET A 211 4.53 11.56 -14.42
CA MET A 211 5.73 10.89 -14.94
C MET A 211 6.11 9.72 -14.04
N TRP A 212 5.93 9.87 -12.74
CA TRP A 212 6.21 8.83 -11.78
C TRP A 212 5.25 7.64 -11.92
N HIS A 213 3.94 7.88 -11.97
CA HIS A 213 2.94 6.85 -12.25
C HIS A 213 3.26 6.14 -13.57
N THR A 214 3.55 6.91 -14.61
CA THR A 214 3.90 6.37 -15.93
C THR A 214 5.14 5.46 -15.86
N HIS A 215 6.18 5.87 -15.14
CA HIS A 215 7.39 5.07 -14.98
C HIS A 215 7.12 3.74 -14.24
N ILE A 216 6.34 3.77 -13.15
CA ILE A 216 5.93 2.55 -12.43
C ILE A 216 5.13 1.62 -13.35
N LEU A 217 4.16 2.18 -14.07
CA LEU A 217 3.17 1.42 -14.84
C LEU A 217 3.61 1.04 -16.25
N ALA A 218 4.67 1.63 -16.78
CA ALA A 218 5.27 1.20 -18.04
C ALA A 218 5.95 -0.16 -17.86
N ASN A 219 6.76 -0.31 -16.81
CA ASN A 219 7.40 -1.58 -16.46
C ASN A 219 7.95 -1.52 -15.02
N ILE A 220 7.46 -2.36 -14.12
CA ILE A 220 7.84 -2.34 -12.70
C ILE A 220 9.30 -2.75 -12.52
N GLY A 221 9.80 -3.68 -13.32
CA GLY A 221 11.19 -4.14 -13.28
C GLY A 221 12.19 -3.04 -13.66
N ASN A 222 11.90 -2.28 -14.72
CA ASN A 222 12.70 -1.13 -15.15
C ASN A 222 12.64 -0.01 -14.11
N TYR A 223 11.44 0.28 -13.59
CA TYR A 223 11.25 1.24 -12.51
C TYR A 223 12.10 0.90 -11.28
N GLU A 224 12.10 -0.36 -10.85
CA GLU A 224 12.88 -0.80 -9.71
C GLU A 224 14.39 -0.67 -9.97
N SER A 225 14.83 -1.06 -11.17
CA SER A 225 16.23 -0.99 -11.59
C SER A 225 16.74 0.45 -11.61
N ASP A 226 15.94 1.38 -12.16
CA ASP A 226 16.26 2.80 -12.19
C ASP A 226 16.24 3.42 -10.80
N CYS A 227 15.29 3.06 -9.94
CA CYS A 227 15.27 3.52 -8.55
C CYS A 227 16.52 3.06 -7.79
N LYS A 228 16.91 1.78 -7.92
CA LYS A 228 18.14 1.25 -7.32
C LYS A 228 19.38 1.97 -7.85
N ARG A 229 19.44 2.23 -9.16
CA ARG A 229 20.55 2.95 -9.79
C ARG A 229 20.67 4.40 -9.31
N ILE A 230 19.55 5.10 -9.13
CA ILE A 230 19.54 6.54 -8.81
C ILE A 230 19.60 6.80 -7.28
N MET A 231 18.89 5.99 -6.50
CA MET A 231 18.67 6.20 -5.05
C MET A 231 19.29 5.11 -4.17
N GLY A 232 19.69 3.97 -4.73
CA GLY A 232 20.17 2.80 -3.99
C GLY A 232 19.05 1.89 -3.44
N HIS A 233 17.78 2.28 -3.60
CA HIS A 233 16.63 1.51 -3.16
C HIS A 233 15.40 1.80 -4.04
N THR A 234 14.41 0.93 -4.00
CA THR A 234 13.12 1.15 -4.64
C THR A 234 12.38 2.31 -3.98
N LEU A 235 11.81 3.21 -4.77
CA LEU A 235 10.93 4.25 -4.25
C LEU A 235 9.51 3.68 -4.19
N HIS A 236 8.95 3.61 -2.99
CA HIS A 236 7.55 3.21 -2.82
C HIS A 236 6.63 4.31 -3.33
N HIS A 237 5.41 3.99 -3.73
CA HIS A 237 4.39 4.99 -4.04
C HIS A 237 3.28 4.85 -3.00
N ASP A 238 3.15 5.86 -2.13
CA ASP A 238 2.18 5.92 -1.05
C ASP A 238 1.36 7.20 -1.22
N ASP A 239 0.06 7.00 -1.44
CA ASP A 239 -0.93 8.00 -1.80
C ASP A 239 -1.89 8.33 -0.65
N SER A 240 -1.57 7.89 0.57
CA SER A 240 -2.48 8.01 1.73
C SER A 240 -2.48 9.41 2.38
N LEU A 241 -1.50 10.26 2.10
CA LEU A 241 -1.36 11.59 2.71
C LEU A 241 -2.24 12.64 2.00
N THR A 242 -3.53 12.75 2.30
CA THR A 242 -4.44 13.62 1.52
C THR A 242 -4.83 14.93 2.20
N ASP A 243 -4.56 15.11 3.49
CA ASP A 243 -4.89 16.35 4.21
C ASP A 243 -4.02 17.52 3.73
N ARG A 244 -4.66 18.55 3.19
CA ARG A 244 -4.02 19.75 2.62
C ARG A 244 -4.14 20.97 3.53
N SER A 245 -4.71 20.81 4.72
CA SER A 245 -4.88 21.91 5.67
C SER A 245 -3.54 22.55 6.02
N GLU A 246 -3.53 23.84 6.30
CA GLU A 246 -2.32 24.53 6.73
C GLU A 246 -1.71 23.84 7.98
N GLY A 247 -0.39 23.61 7.94
CA GLY A 247 0.34 22.93 9.01
C GLY A 247 0.19 21.40 9.03
N SER A 248 -0.61 20.83 8.12
CA SER A 248 -0.63 19.37 7.89
C SER A 248 0.74 18.85 7.43
N SER A 249 0.96 17.53 7.55
CA SER A 249 2.19 16.89 7.08
C SER A 249 2.46 17.16 5.61
N LEU A 250 1.42 17.17 4.77
CA LEU A 250 1.55 17.41 3.34
C LEU A 250 1.92 18.87 3.05
N ASP A 251 1.25 19.84 3.71
CA ASP A 251 1.56 21.27 3.54
C ASP A 251 3.00 21.58 3.96
N ASN A 252 3.42 21.12 5.14
CA ASN A 252 4.78 21.30 5.63
C ASN A 252 5.82 20.66 4.70
N ALA A 253 5.58 19.43 4.25
CA ALA A 253 6.48 18.73 3.33
C ALA A 253 6.56 19.41 1.96
N PHE A 254 5.44 19.94 1.47
CA PHE A 254 5.42 20.70 0.22
C PHE A 254 6.21 22.01 0.33
N ARG A 255 6.03 22.78 1.41
CA ARG A 255 6.82 23.99 1.69
C ARG A 255 8.31 23.67 1.75
N ALA A 256 8.69 22.59 2.44
CA ALA A 256 10.09 22.15 2.53
C ALA A 256 10.64 21.69 1.17
N THR A 257 9.84 20.99 0.37
CA THR A 257 10.22 20.56 -0.99
C THR A 257 10.50 21.76 -1.89
N LYS A 258 9.64 22.80 -1.87
CA LYS A 258 9.85 24.04 -2.64
C LYS A 258 11.19 24.69 -2.30
N LYS A 259 11.47 24.80 -0.99
CA LYS A 259 12.73 25.40 -0.49
C LYS A 259 13.94 24.60 -0.99
N LEU A 260 13.95 23.29 -0.78
CA LEU A 260 15.04 22.43 -1.23
C LEU A 260 15.24 22.45 -2.74
N TRP A 261 14.14 22.49 -3.50
CA TRP A 261 14.20 22.56 -4.95
C TRP A 261 14.87 23.84 -5.41
N LEU A 262 14.46 24.99 -4.85
CA LEU A 262 15.07 26.29 -5.15
C LEU A 262 16.55 26.30 -4.79
N GLU A 263 16.91 25.81 -3.60
CA GLU A 263 18.30 25.72 -3.15
C GLU A 263 19.17 24.83 -4.07
N LYS A 264 18.62 23.71 -4.55
CA LYS A 264 19.36 22.75 -5.36
C LYS A 264 19.44 23.11 -6.84
N TYR A 265 18.38 23.68 -7.41
CA TYR A 265 18.25 23.86 -8.85
C TYR A 265 18.13 25.32 -9.29
N GLY A 266 17.97 26.27 -8.36
CA GLY A 266 17.85 27.69 -8.66
C GLY A 266 16.59 28.07 -9.45
N SER A 267 15.59 27.19 -9.49
CA SER A 267 14.32 27.42 -10.19
C SER A 267 13.13 27.29 -9.24
N GLU A 268 11.98 27.82 -9.64
CA GLU A 268 10.74 27.54 -8.92
C GLU A 268 10.35 26.06 -9.03
N TYR A 269 9.69 25.57 -7.99
CA TYR A 269 9.18 24.20 -7.96
C TYR A 269 7.76 24.09 -8.52
N CYS A 270 6.95 25.12 -8.31
CA CYS A 270 5.59 25.12 -8.82
C CYS A 270 5.61 25.23 -10.34
N VAL A 271 4.75 24.45 -11.00
CA VAL A 271 4.62 24.44 -12.46
C VAL A 271 3.19 24.80 -12.81
N GLU A 272 2.99 25.85 -13.59
CA GLU A 272 1.67 26.27 -14.04
C GLU A 272 0.95 25.13 -14.78
N GLY A 273 -0.29 24.83 -14.35
CA GLY A 273 -1.09 23.70 -14.83
C GLY A 273 -0.62 22.32 -14.34
N GLY A 274 0.51 22.23 -13.63
CA GLY A 274 1.03 21.02 -12.99
C GLY A 274 0.81 20.96 -11.47
N MET A 275 0.08 21.92 -10.91
CA MET A 275 -0.27 21.98 -9.48
C MET A 275 -1.71 21.52 -9.26
N TYR A 276 -2.12 21.39 -7.99
CA TYR A 276 -3.44 20.94 -7.58
C TYR A 276 -4.58 21.69 -8.27
N ARG A 277 -5.52 20.95 -8.86
CA ARG A 277 -6.67 21.44 -9.60
C ARG A 277 -7.92 21.63 -8.73
N GLY A 278 -7.86 21.31 -7.43
CA GLY A 278 -9.04 21.28 -6.56
C GLY A 278 -9.72 19.91 -6.58
N GLU A 279 -10.73 19.70 -5.73
CA GLU A 279 -11.43 18.41 -5.70
C GLU A 279 -12.31 18.25 -6.93
N PRO A 280 -12.40 17.03 -7.50
CA PRO A 280 -13.31 16.75 -8.59
C PRO A 280 -14.76 17.02 -8.12
N PRO A 281 -15.56 17.78 -8.88
CA PRO A 281 -16.97 17.97 -8.53
C PRO A 281 -17.73 16.64 -8.66
N LEU A 282 -18.81 16.44 -7.89
CA LEU A 282 -19.57 15.18 -7.89
C LEU A 282 -19.99 14.71 -9.29
N LYS A 283 -20.34 15.65 -10.18
CA LYS A 283 -20.68 15.38 -11.59
C LYS A 283 -19.56 14.73 -12.39
N TYR A 284 -18.29 14.89 -11.99
CA TYR A 284 -17.16 14.20 -12.60
C TYR A 284 -17.28 12.67 -12.47
N PHE A 285 -17.93 12.19 -11.40
CA PHE A 285 -18.14 10.77 -11.15
C PHE A 285 -19.50 10.25 -11.64
N ALA A 286 -20.30 11.11 -12.31
CA ALA A 286 -21.62 10.71 -12.78
C ALA A 286 -21.50 9.78 -14.00
N LYS A 287 -22.37 8.77 -14.08
CA LYS A 287 -22.38 7.77 -15.18
C LYS A 287 -22.64 8.39 -16.56
N ASP A 288 -23.39 9.49 -16.58
CA ASP A 288 -23.80 10.24 -17.78
C ASP A 288 -22.83 11.37 -18.13
N PHE A 289 -21.59 11.35 -17.61
CA PHE A 289 -20.57 12.38 -17.84
C PHE A 289 -20.40 12.79 -19.31
N PHE A 290 -20.57 11.83 -20.24
CA PHE A 290 -20.44 12.06 -21.69
C PHE A 290 -21.76 12.37 -22.41
N GLY A 291 -22.92 12.30 -21.73
CA GLY A 291 -24.24 12.51 -22.33
C GLY A 291 -24.55 13.98 -22.68
N GLY A 292 -23.83 14.93 -22.08
CA GLY A 292 -23.93 16.35 -22.39
C GLY A 292 -22.80 16.81 -23.29
N ARG A 293 -23.08 17.08 -24.58
CA ARG A 293 -22.17 17.80 -25.50
C ARG A 293 -22.01 19.28 -25.14
N GLY A 294 -21.56 19.54 -23.92
CA GLY A 294 -21.15 20.85 -23.46
C GLY A 294 -19.90 20.67 -22.63
N ALA A 295 -18.78 21.22 -23.10
CA ALA A 295 -17.59 21.47 -22.29
C ALA A 295 -17.95 22.50 -21.21
N HIS A 296 -18.81 22.12 -20.27
CA HIS A 296 -19.07 22.91 -19.09
C HIS A 296 -17.79 22.85 -18.28
N SER A 297 -17.09 23.98 -18.19
CA SER A 297 -15.98 24.16 -17.25
C SER A 297 -16.44 23.64 -15.88
N LEU A 298 -15.93 22.46 -15.51
CA LEU A 298 -16.28 21.83 -14.26
C LEU A 298 -15.53 22.58 -13.18
N THR A 299 -16.24 23.42 -12.42
CA THR A 299 -15.63 24.12 -11.31
C THR A 299 -15.27 23.11 -10.21
N PRO A 300 -14.00 23.09 -9.76
CA PRO A 300 -13.62 22.28 -8.61
C PRO A 300 -14.42 22.66 -7.37
N THR A 301 -14.73 21.69 -6.51
CA THR A 301 -15.47 21.93 -5.26
C THR A 301 -14.61 21.56 -4.04
N GLY A 302 -15.14 21.69 -2.82
CA GLY A 302 -14.51 21.15 -1.61
C GLY A 302 -13.71 22.17 -0.79
N PRO A 303 -13.16 21.73 0.36
CA PRO A 303 -12.61 22.60 1.40
C PRO A 303 -11.27 23.26 1.04
N TYR A 304 -10.61 22.83 -0.04
CA TYR A 304 -9.26 23.27 -0.42
C TYR A 304 -9.25 24.09 -1.72
N GLN A 305 -10.35 24.74 -2.06
CA GLN A 305 -10.49 25.50 -3.31
C GLN A 305 -9.50 26.67 -3.41
N ASP A 306 -9.15 27.27 -2.28
CA ASP A 306 -8.16 28.34 -2.16
C ASP A 306 -6.72 27.88 -2.48
N LEU A 307 -6.47 26.56 -2.47
CA LEU A 307 -5.17 25.94 -2.77
C LEU A 307 -4.98 25.55 -4.24
N ILE A 308 -5.97 25.80 -5.09
CA ILE A 308 -5.86 25.54 -6.54
C ILE A 308 -4.64 26.28 -7.11
N GLY A 309 -3.81 25.55 -7.86
CA GLY A 309 -2.60 26.08 -8.48
C GLY A 309 -1.41 26.22 -7.52
N LYS A 310 -1.57 25.97 -6.22
CA LYS A 310 -0.58 26.35 -5.20
C LYS A 310 0.17 25.17 -4.58
N VAL A 311 -0.45 24.00 -4.50
CA VAL A 311 0.09 22.82 -3.81
C VAL A 311 0.30 21.65 -4.75
N GLY A 312 1.27 20.78 -4.42
CA GLY A 312 1.62 19.61 -5.23
C GLY A 312 0.63 18.44 -5.10
N ALA A 313 0.96 17.37 -5.80
CA ALA A 313 0.37 16.05 -5.58
C ALA A 313 0.86 15.48 -4.25
N SER A 314 0.11 14.55 -3.68
CA SER A 314 0.61 13.84 -2.51
C SER A 314 1.33 12.58 -2.94
N SER A 315 2.60 12.42 -2.56
CA SER A 315 3.18 11.07 -2.50
C SER A 315 4.48 10.95 -1.69
N THR A 316 4.54 9.83 -0.95
CA THR A 316 5.58 9.21 -0.10
C THR A 316 6.04 9.83 1.22
N ASN A 317 5.66 9.12 2.28
CA ASN A 317 6.53 8.80 3.42
C ASN A 317 7.55 7.72 2.98
N PRO A 318 8.87 8.00 2.86
CA PRO A 318 9.86 7.03 2.40
C PRO A 318 10.22 6.07 3.54
N GLY A 319 9.29 5.17 3.85
CA GLY A 319 9.31 4.46 5.13
C GLY A 319 8.90 5.41 6.25
N ALA A 320 8.11 4.91 7.20
CA ALA A 320 7.86 5.64 8.42
C ALA A 320 9.21 6.10 9.00
N ALA A 321 9.46 7.42 9.00
CA ALA A 321 9.90 8.00 10.25
C ALA A 321 8.89 7.46 11.26
N LYS A 322 9.33 6.55 12.16
CA LYS A 322 8.47 5.96 13.18
C LYS A 322 7.69 7.13 13.76
N GLU A 323 6.40 7.21 13.46
CA GLU A 323 5.55 8.23 14.07
C GLU A 323 5.73 8.08 15.56
N SER A 324 5.86 9.20 16.25
CA SER A 324 6.02 9.13 17.68
C SER A 324 4.73 8.58 18.28
N SER A 325 4.75 7.31 18.68
CA SER A 325 3.61 6.72 19.36
C SER A 325 3.61 7.25 20.79
N GLN A 326 2.52 7.93 21.17
CA GLN A 326 2.28 8.34 22.53
C GLN A 326 1.33 7.36 23.22
N THR A 327 1.69 6.92 24.42
CA THR A 327 0.77 6.20 25.32
C THR A 327 0.62 7.01 26.59
N THR A 328 -0.62 7.31 26.97
CA THR A 328 -0.95 8.08 28.17
C THR A 328 -1.60 7.17 29.20
N THR A 329 -1.09 7.20 30.43
CA THR A 329 -1.72 6.57 31.59
C THR A 329 -2.07 7.63 32.62
N ILE A 330 -3.29 7.54 33.17
CA ILE A 330 -3.79 8.42 34.23
C ILE A 330 -4.03 7.56 35.47
N GLU A 331 -3.35 7.89 36.56
CA GLU A 331 -3.51 7.25 37.86
C GLU A 331 -4.12 8.24 38.85
N ASN A 332 -5.25 7.86 39.45
CA ASN A 332 -5.85 8.61 40.56
C ASN A 332 -5.39 7.99 41.87
N ARG A 333 -4.66 8.76 42.68
CA ARG A 333 -4.13 8.29 43.95
C ARG A 333 -5.16 8.46 45.09
N PRO A 334 -5.09 7.61 46.14
CA PRO A 334 -6.00 7.70 47.28
C PRO A 334 -5.93 9.03 48.04
N ASP A 335 -4.83 9.78 47.90
CA ASP A 335 -4.62 11.11 48.48
C ASP A 335 -5.28 12.24 47.66
N GLY A 336 -6.02 11.90 46.60
CA GLY A 336 -6.71 12.84 45.72
C GLY A 336 -5.84 13.46 44.63
N SER A 337 -4.55 13.14 44.57
CA SER A 337 -3.67 13.58 43.48
C SER A 337 -3.88 12.77 42.20
N THR A 338 -3.69 13.41 41.05
CA THR A 338 -3.74 12.76 39.73
C THR A 338 -2.35 12.80 39.10
N VAL A 339 -1.85 11.64 38.69
CA VAL A 339 -0.59 11.51 37.97
C VAL A 339 -0.88 11.10 36.53
N THR A 340 -0.46 11.93 35.59
CA THR A 340 -0.52 11.66 34.15
C THR A 340 0.89 11.39 33.65
N THR A 341 1.13 10.17 33.14
CA THR A 341 2.41 9.80 32.53
C THR A 341 2.23 9.64 31.03
N VAL A 342 3.04 10.36 30.25
CA VAL A 342 3.05 10.31 28.79
C VAL A 342 4.36 9.67 28.33
N TRP A 343 4.27 8.53 27.68
CA TRP A 343 5.39 7.83 27.06
C TRP A 343 5.44 8.19 25.59
N THR A 344 6.48 8.92 25.16
CA THR A 344 6.67 9.30 23.77
C THR A 344 7.82 8.49 23.20
N THR A 345 7.54 7.60 22.25
CA THR A 345 8.62 6.94 21.50
C THR A 345 9.03 7.87 20.36
N ASN A 346 10.28 8.29 20.28
CA ASN A 346 10.76 9.21 19.25
C ASN A 346 11.14 8.46 17.96
N PRO A 347 11.24 9.17 16.81
CA PRO A 347 11.57 8.56 15.52
C PRO A 347 12.92 7.81 15.50
N ASP A 348 13.88 8.23 16.34
CA ASP A 348 15.19 7.60 16.51
C ASP A 348 15.17 6.34 17.40
N GLY A 349 14.01 5.99 17.97
CA GLY A 349 13.84 4.85 18.88
C GLY A 349 14.14 5.16 20.34
N SER A 350 14.50 6.40 20.69
CA SER A 350 14.57 6.86 22.08
C SER A 350 13.16 7.00 22.68
N THR A 351 13.03 6.96 24.01
CA THR A 351 11.75 7.19 24.68
C THR A 351 11.88 8.36 25.63
N THR A 352 11.02 9.36 25.46
CA THR A 352 10.87 10.47 26.40
C THR A 352 9.67 10.19 27.30
N VAL A 353 9.86 10.26 28.60
CA VAL A 353 8.78 10.08 29.59
C VAL A 353 8.51 11.40 30.26
N THR A 354 7.27 11.89 30.14
CA THR A 354 6.82 13.10 30.83
C THR A 354 5.80 12.73 31.89
N THR A 355 6.10 13.02 33.15
CA THR A 355 5.21 12.77 34.27
C THR A 355 4.71 14.09 34.84
N ASN A 356 3.39 14.29 34.80
CA ASN A 356 2.69 15.42 35.37
C ASN A 356 1.93 14.98 36.61
N THR A 357 2.21 15.58 37.76
CA THR A 357 1.46 15.35 39.00
C THR A 357 0.65 16.59 39.35
N LYS A 358 -0.65 16.45 39.55
CA LYS A 358 -1.54 17.51 39.99
C LYS A 358 -2.11 17.16 41.37
N THR A 359 -1.86 18.03 42.35
CA THR A 359 -2.43 17.87 43.70
C THR A 359 -3.81 18.53 43.80
N PRO A 360 -4.64 18.13 44.78
CA PRO A 360 -5.95 18.74 45.02
C PRO A 360 -5.89 20.26 45.23
N ASP A 361 -4.80 20.75 45.81
CA ASP A 361 -4.55 22.17 46.11
C ASP A 361 -4.07 22.99 44.90
N GLY A 362 -4.21 22.44 43.69
CA GLY A 362 -3.94 23.12 42.43
C GLY A 362 -2.46 23.23 42.04
N HIS A 363 -1.54 22.65 42.82
CA HIS A 363 -0.12 22.64 42.46
C HIS A 363 0.17 21.54 41.44
N SER A 364 0.91 21.88 40.39
CA SER A 364 1.32 20.96 39.31
C SER A 364 2.83 20.89 39.22
N SER A 365 3.40 19.69 39.15
CA SER A 365 4.82 19.47 38.88
C SER A 365 5.01 18.57 37.65
N THR A 366 6.00 18.91 36.82
CA THR A 366 6.33 18.21 35.57
C THR A 366 7.77 17.74 35.64
N THR A 367 8.01 16.47 35.30
CA THR A 367 9.36 15.89 35.18
C THR A 367 9.51 15.21 33.82
N VAL A 368 10.67 15.37 33.18
CA VAL A 368 10.98 14.82 31.86
C VAL A 368 12.26 14.01 31.96
N ASP A 369 12.22 12.74 31.55
CA ASP A 369 13.39 11.85 31.49
C ASP A 369 13.69 11.44 30.03
N ASN A 370 14.93 11.65 29.60
CA ASN A 370 15.43 11.39 28.24
C ASN A 370 16.45 10.24 28.30
N SER A 371 15.98 9.00 28.16
CA SER A 371 16.88 7.84 28.10
C SER A 371 17.05 7.33 26.66
N ASN A 372 18.28 7.42 26.15
CA ASN A 372 18.65 6.94 24.82
C ASN A 372 18.99 5.44 24.87
N THR A 373 17.99 4.58 24.99
CA THR A 373 18.17 3.13 24.96
C THR A 373 17.45 2.53 23.76
N GLN A 374 18.20 2.13 22.72
CA GLN A 374 17.70 1.19 21.71
C GLN A 374 17.08 -0.01 22.42
N THR A 375 15.77 -0.21 22.28
CA THR A 375 15.05 -1.29 22.96
C THR A 375 15.45 -2.63 22.33
N ARG A 376 16.51 -3.22 22.86
CA ARG A 376 16.92 -4.59 22.58
C ARG A 376 15.96 -5.53 23.31
N TRP A 377 15.37 -6.50 22.60
CA TRP A 377 14.63 -7.61 23.21
C TRP A 377 15.50 -8.28 24.28
N LEU A 378 14.93 -8.51 25.45
CA LEU A 378 15.63 -9.22 26.53
C LEU A 378 15.99 -10.63 26.02
N LYS A 379 17.28 -10.97 26.01
CA LYS A 379 17.70 -12.32 25.57
C LYS A 379 17.28 -13.34 26.62
N MET A 380 17.02 -14.58 26.19
CA MET A 380 16.60 -15.66 27.11
C MET A 380 17.62 -15.99 28.22
N THR A 381 18.90 -15.69 27.98
CA THR A 381 19.98 -15.86 28.96
C THR A 381 20.12 -14.68 29.93
N GLU A 382 19.33 -13.63 29.75
CA GLU A 382 19.41 -12.40 30.56
C GLU A 382 18.31 -12.36 31.62
N ARG A 383 18.54 -11.56 32.66
CA ARG A 383 17.56 -11.30 33.71
C ARG A 383 16.78 -10.04 33.42
N THR A 384 15.51 -9.99 33.83
CA THR A 384 14.68 -8.79 33.75
C THR A 384 15.29 -7.65 34.57
N PRO A 385 14.91 -6.38 34.35
CA PRO A 385 15.39 -5.25 35.15
C PRO A 385 15.23 -5.48 36.67
N ASP A 386 14.18 -6.19 37.08
CA ASP A 386 13.91 -6.56 38.48
C ASP A 386 14.61 -7.85 38.95
N GLY A 387 15.55 -8.40 38.16
CA GLY A 387 16.40 -9.53 38.52
C GLY A 387 15.83 -10.94 38.24
N TYR A 388 14.64 -11.06 37.68
CA TYR A 388 14.00 -12.35 37.41
C TYR A 388 14.48 -13.01 36.11
N ALA A 389 14.35 -14.32 35.97
CA ALA A 389 14.79 -15.04 34.77
C ALA A 389 13.84 -14.80 33.59
N ALA A 390 14.36 -14.54 32.38
CA ALA A 390 13.55 -14.32 31.18
C ALA A 390 12.66 -15.53 30.79
N PHE A 391 13.07 -16.75 31.17
CA PHE A 391 12.28 -17.97 31.03
C PHE A 391 12.28 -18.79 32.33
N MET A 392 11.11 -19.34 32.68
CA MET A 392 10.96 -20.31 33.76
C MET A 392 10.20 -21.53 33.27
N GLN A 393 10.78 -22.71 33.41
CA GLN A 393 10.15 -23.95 32.96
C GLN A 393 8.84 -24.23 33.72
N ALA A 394 7.85 -24.79 33.02
CA ALA A 394 6.58 -25.16 33.63
C ALA A 394 6.79 -26.19 34.74
N GLN A 395 6.07 -26.01 35.85
CA GLN A 395 5.96 -27.05 36.87
C GLN A 395 5.08 -28.20 36.36
N THR A 396 5.36 -29.41 36.81
CA THR A 396 4.55 -30.59 36.48
C THR A 396 3.11 -30.35 36.90
N LYS A 397 2.15 -30.73 36.05
CA LYS A 397 0.72 -30.57 36.37
C LYS A 397 0.39 -31.30 37.67
N SER A 398 -0.30 -30.62 38.57
CA SER A 398 -0.78 -31.24 39.81
C SER A 398 -1.90 -32.23 39.50
N THR A 399 -1.91 -33.34 40.22
CA THR A 399 -3.00 -34.33 40.21
C THR A 399 -4.14 -33.95 41.17
N VAL A 400 -3.97 -32.88 41.96
CA VAL A 400 -4.98 -32.39 42.89
C VAL A 400 -6.03 -31.56 42.14
N ARG A 401 -7.29 -32.00 42.22
CA ARG A 401 -8.42 -31.38 41.52
C ARG A 401 -8.58 -29.91 41.95
N GLY A 402 -8.63 -29.01 40.98
CA GLY A 402 -8.79 -27.56 41.19
C GLY A 402 -7.48 -26.80 41.45
N TYR A 403 -6.35 -27.49 41.62
CA TYR A 403 -5.06 -26.84 41.83
C TYR A 403 -4.34 -26.60 40.50
N ASN A 404 -4.12 -25.33 40.16
CA ASN A 404 -3.30 -24.97 39.00
C ASN A 404 -1.82 -24.88 39.41
N ALA A 405 -1.03 -25.89 39.05
CA ALA A 405 0.42 -25.91 39.28
C ALA A 405 1.18 -24.82 38.50
N ASN A 406 0.55 -24.18 37.51
CA ASN A 406 1.12 -23.09 36.76
C ASN A 406 0.17 -21.88 36.74
N PRO A 407 0.00 -21.17 37.88
CA PRO A 407 -0.87 -20.01 37.96
C PRO A 407 -0.31 -18.82 37.17
N ARG A 408 -1.17 -17.90 36.74
CA ARG A 408 -0.74 -16.71 36.00
C ARG A 408 0.27 -15.92 36.82
N LYS A 409 1.37 -15.50 36.17
CA LYS A 409 2.41 -14.66 36.76
C LYS A 409 2.43 -13.30 36.07
N GLU A 410 2.51 -12.24 36.85
CA GLU A 410 2.61 -10.87 36.35
C GLU A 410 3.94 -10.67 35.61
N GLY A 411 3.93 -9.97 34.48
CA GLY A 411 5.11 -9.81 33.61
C GLY A 411 5.46 -11.02 32.75
N TYR A 412 4.77 -12.16 32.90
CA TYR A 412 5.06 -13.37 32.14
C TYR A 412 3.84 -13.90 31.39
N VAL A 413 4.08 -14.50 30.23
CA VAL A 413 3.10 -15.30 29.51
C VAL A 413 3.50 -16.78 29.53
N PHE A 414 2.58 -17.62 29.99
CA PHE A 414 2.79 -19.07 29.98
C PHE A 414 2.50 -19.64 28.58
N GLY A 415 3.38 -20.43 28.00
CA GLY A 415 3.15 -21.03 26.68
C GLY A 415 4.27 -21.96 26.25
N ARG A 416 4.17 -22.45 25.01
CA ARG A 416 5.24 -23.19 24.35
C ARG A 416 6.00 -22.23 23.44
N GLY A 417 7.30 -22.11 23.67
CA GLY A 417 8.25 -21.42 22.81
C GLY A 417 9.48 -22.29 22.59
N ASP A 418 10.55 -21.69 22.07
CA ASP A 418 11.76 -22.41 21.65
C ASP A 418 12.52 -23.05 22.83
N TRP A 419 12.35 -22.53 24.04
CA TRP A 419 12.95 -23.06 25.28
C TRP A 419 12.06 -24.07 26.01
N GLY A 420 10.97 -24.51 25.37
CA GLY A 420 10.01 -25.47 25.90
C GLY A 420 8.74 -24.84 26.47
N VAL A 421 8.01 -25.60 27.28
CA VAL A 421 6.76 -25.14 27.89
C VAL A 421 7.06 -24.50 29.24
N GLY A 422 6.64 -23.25 29.42
CA GLY A 422 6.94 -22.49 30.63
C GLY A 422 6.48 -21.04 30.54
N TYR A 423 6.96 -20.22 31.47
CA TYR A 423 6.73 -18.78 31.52
C TYR A 423 7.82 -18.03 30.78
N TYR A 424 7.42 -17.22 29.80
CA TYR A 424 8.29 -16.31 29.06
C TYR A 424 7.98 -14.88 29.47
N HIS A 425 9.00 -14.10 29.81
CA HIS A 425 8.80 -12.69 30.17
C HIS A 425 8.30 -11.91 28.95
N VAL A 426 7.35 -10.99 29.13
CA VAL A 426 6.70 -10.28 28.01
C VAL A 426 7.66 -9.41 27.18
N SER A 427 8.74 -8.93 27.79
CA SER A 427 9.78 -8.13 27.12
C SER A 427 10.76 -8.96 26.28
N THR A 428 10.44 -10.23 26.05
CA THR A 428 11.24 -11.15 25.25
C THR A 428 10.53 -11.47 23.95
N LYS A 429 11.29 -11.86 22.92
CA LYS A 429 10.71 -12.16 21.60
C LYS A 429 9.66 -13.28 21.67
N ASP A 430 9.95 -14.35 22.41
CA ASP A 430 9.05 -15.50 22.56
C ASP A 430 7.83 -15.18 23.42
N GLY A 431 8.02 -14.41 24.51
CA GLY A 431 6.92 -13.93 25.32
C GLY A 431 5.96 -13.06 24.51
N ASN A 432 6.49 -12.13 23.71
CA ASN A 432 5.66 -11.30 22.84
C ASN A 432 4.90 -12.15 21.79
N ALA A 433 5.57 -13.10 21.14
CA ALA A 433 4.94 -13.97 20.14
C ALA A 433 3.78 -14.80 20.72
N ILE A 434 3.96 -15.38 21.91
CA ILE A 434 2.92 -16.14 22.62
C ILE A 434 1.74 -15.23 22.98
N LEU A 435 2.02 -14.01 23.44
CA LEU A 435 0.98 -13.03 23.79
C LEU A 435 0.19 -12.58 22.56
N CYS A 436 0.86 -12.23 21.46
CA CYS A 436 0.22 -11.87 20.19
C CYS A 436 -0.69 -13.00 19.70
N LYS A 437 -0.22 -14.25 19.73
CA LYS A 437 -1.03 -15.41 19.33
C LYS A 437 -2.27 -15.56 20.21
N ARG A 438 -2.16 -15.33 21.52
CA ARG A 438 -3.31 -15.36 22.46
C ARG A 438 -4.29 -14.21 22.23
N LEU A 439 -3.80 -13.00 21.96
CA LEU A 439 -4.66 -11.87 21.63
C LEU A 439 -5.42 -12.10 20.33
N LEU A 440 -4.78 -12.71 19.33
CA LEU A 440 -5.44 -13.12 18.09
C LEU A 440 -6.52 -14.17 18.34
N VAL A 441 -6.27 -15.17 19.19
CA VAL A 441 -7.25 -16.20 19.54
C VAL A 441 -8.40 -15.64 20.41
N ALA A 442 -8.10 -14.77 21.36
CA ALA A 442 -9.10 -14.11 22.21
C ALA A 442 -10.00 -13.18 21.38
N ARG A 443 -9.42 -12.46 20.40
CA ARG A 443 -10.16 -11.62 19.46
C ARG A 443 -11.07 -12.43 18.55
N ARG A 444 -10.68 -13.65 18.16
CA ARG A 444 -11.54 -14.60 17.44
C ARG A 444 -12.70 -15.12 18.33
N LYS A 445 -12.42 -15.51 19.58
CA LYS A 445 -13.45 -15.97 20.55
C LYS A 445 -14.45 -14.88 20.96
N LYS A 446 -14.02 -13.62 21.02
CA LYS A 446 -14.89 -12.48 21.35
C LYS A 446 -15.79 -12.06 20.17
N ARG A 447 -15.42 -12.43 18.94
CA ARG A 447 -16.25 -12.25 17.74
C ARG A 447 -17.36 -13.30 17.70
N SER A 448 -17.01 -14.57 17.93
CA SER A 448 -17.96 -15.71 17.99
C SER A 448 -18.87 -15.78 19.23
N GLN A 449 -18.87 -14.77 20.11
CA GLN A 449 -19.83 -14.63 21.22
C GLN A 449 -20.72 -13.40 21.06
N VAL A 450 -20.45 -12.57 20.04
CA VAL A 450 -21.20 -11.37 19.69
C VAL A 450 -22.07 -11.63 18.44
N ASP A 451 -21.71 -12.65 17.65
CA ASP A 451 -22.60 -13.42 16.77
C ASP A 451 -23.30 -14.54 17.58
#